data_AF-S6WA89-F1
#
_entry.id   AF-S6WA89-F1
#
_cell.length_a   1.000
_cell.length_b   1.000
_cell.length_c   1.000
_cell.angle_alpha   90.00
_cell.angle_beta   90.00
_cell.angle_gamma   90.00
#
_symmetry.space_group_name_H-M   'P 1'
#
loop_
_entity.id
_entity.type
_entity.pdbx_description
1 polymer ?
#
loop_
_entity_poly.entity_id
_entity_poly.type
_entity_poly.pdbx_seq_one_letter_code
_entity_poly.pdbx_strand_id
1 'polypeptide(L)'
;KAIEISLGKVVHAYQPNAMGTFTKLGFYFQKLWEFLSDDPREANTEGGIFPAIFGTVMMTLIMAVIVTPFGVLAAVYLREYARQGLVTRLIRIAVNNLAGVPAIVYGVFGLGFFVYVLGGSVDRLFFPEALPAPTFGTPGLLWASLTLALLAVP
;
A
#
# COMPACT_ATOMS: atom_id res chain seq x y z
N LYS A 1 31.10 10.04 34.45
CA LYS A 1 29.92 9.14 34.41
C LYS A 1 30.17 8.16 33.27
N ALA A 2 30.60 6.93 33.57
CA ALA A 2 30.86 5.93 32.53
C ALA A 2 29.50 5.50 31.95
N ILE A 3 29.36 5.57 30.63
CA ILE A 3 28.14 5.12 29.93
C ILE A 3 28.42 3.69 29.51
N GLU A 4 27.85 2.72 30.23
CA GLU A 4 27.91 1.31 29.83
C GLU A 4 26.91 1.08 28.70
N ILE A 5 27.40 1.02 27.46
CA ILE A 5 26.61 0.69 26.29
C ILE A 5 26.78 -0.81 26.03
N SER A 6 25.68 -1.56 26.04
CA SER A 6 25.69 -2.97 25.65
C SER A 6 26.06 -3.10 24.17
N LEU A 7 27.07 -3.92 23.86
CA LEU A 7 27.56 -4.16 22.50
C LEU A 7 26.46 -4.63 21.54
N GLY A 8 25.42 -5.31 22.06
CA GLY A 8 24.26 -5.73 21.26
C GLY A 8 23.38 -4.58 20.72
N LYS A 9 23.54 -3.36 21.23
CA LYS A 9 22.80 -2.16 20.77
C LYS A 9 23.60 -1.32 19.78
N VAL A 10 24.88 -1.63 19.56
CA VAL A 10 25.72 -0.87 18.62
C VAL A 10 25.55 -1.46 17.23
N VAL A 11 24.83 -0.75 16.38
CA VAL A 11 24.60 -1.18 14.99
C VAL A 11 25.81 -0.84 14.11
N HIS A 12 26.31 0.40 14.20
CA HIS A 12 27.45 0.88 13.43
C HIS A 12 28.30 1.81 14.29
N ALA A 13 29.62 1.63 14.26
CA ALA A 13 30.57 2.54 14.88
C ALA A 13 31.46 3.16 13.80
N TYR A 14 31.42 4.49 13.69
CA TYR A 14 32.22 5.23 12.71
C TYR A 14 32.91 6.42 13.39
N GLN A 15 34.05 6.84 12.84
CA GLN A 15 34.83 7.99 13.35
C GLN A 15 34.83 9.13 12.32
N PRO A 16 33.79 9.99 12.29
CA PRO A 16 33.65 11.04 11.28
C PRO A 16 34.83 12.00 11.19
N ASN A 17 35.50 12.24 12.32
CA ASN A 17 36.61 13.19 12.40
C ASN A 17 37.91 12.66 11.80
N ALA A 18 38.04 11.33 11.66
CA ALA A 18 39.18 10.69 11.02
C ALA A 18 38.99 10.53 9.50
N MET A 19 37.79 10.82 8.97
CA MET A 19 37.47 10.66 7.55
C MET A 19 37.83 11.93 6.76
N GLY A 20 38.56 11.76 5.65
CA GLY A 20 38.75 12.81 4.66
C GLY A 20 37.47 13.13 3.88
N THR A 21 37.44 14.24 3.14
CA THR A 21 36.22 14.73 2.44
C THR A 21 35.67 13.73 1.42
N PHE A 22 36.54 13.09 0.63
CA PHE A 22 36.12 12.06 -0.33
C PHE A 22 35.55 10.81 0.36
N THR A 23 36.16 10.40 1.47
CA THR A 23 35.69 9.26 2.27
C THR A 23 34.33 9.55 2.90
N LYS A 24 34.11 10.78 3.39
CA LYS A 24 32.80 11.22 3.90
C LYS A 24 31.73 11.19 2.82
N LEU A 25 32.06 11.63 1.61
CA LEU A 25 31.13 11.60 0.48
C LEU A 25 30.73 10.16 0.12
N GLY A 26 31.71 9.26 0.01
CA GLY A 26 31.45 7.83 -0.23
C GLY A 26 30.61 7.18 0.86
N PHE A 27 30.92 7.48 2.13
CA PHE A 27 30.15 7.00 3.28
C PHE A 27 28.70 7.49 3.26
N TYR A 28 28.47 8.75 2.87
CA TYR A 28 27.12 9.29 2.72
C TYR A 28 26.31 8.54 1.67
N PHE A 29 26.88 8.30 0.49
CA PHE A 29 26.21 7.53 -0.56
C PHE A 29 25.94 6.08 -0.14
N GLN A 30 26.88 5.44 0.56
CA GLN A 30 26.67 4.10 1.12
C GLN A 30 25.51 4.08 2.12
N LYS A 31 25.43 5.07 3.02
CA LYS A 31 24.32 5.17 3.99
C LYS A 31 22.99 5.51 3.35
N LEU A 32 23.00 6.31 2.28
CA LEU A 32 21.80 6.56 1.47
C LEU A 32 21.32 5.27 0.81
N TRP A 33 22.23 4.46 0.26
CA TRP A 33 21.90 3.17 -0.33
C TRP A 33 21.34 2.20 0.72
N GLU A 34 22.03 2.05 1.87
CA GLU A 34 21.57 1.25 3.01
C GLU A 34 20.15 1.65 3.44
N PHE A 35 19.88 2.95 3.58
CA PHE A 35 18.54 3.45 3.89
C PHE A 35 17.50 3.08 2.83
N LEU A 36 17.86 3.08 1.54
CA LEU A 36 16.93 2.75 0.46
C LEU A 36 16.73 1.24 0.26
N SER A 37 17.71 0.41 0.59
CA SER A 37 17.70 -1.03 0.29
C SER A 37 17.44 -1.94 1.49
N ASP A 38 17.78 -1.51 2.71
CA ASP A 38 17.66 -2.37 3.88
C ASP A 38 16.21 -2.49 4.38
N ASP A 39 15.99 -3.51 5.20
CA ASP A 39 14.75 -3.71 5.92
C ASP A 39 14.60 -2.75 7.11
N PRO A 40 13.36 -2.37 7.46
CA PRO A 40 13.10 -1.58 8.63
C PRO A 40 13.37 -2.37 9.91
N ARG A 41 13.79 -1.66 10.95
CA ARG A 41 14.13 -2.18 12.29
C ARG A 41 13.42 -1.37 13.36
N GLU A 42 13.34 -1.92 14.57
CA GLU A 42 12.75 -1.24 15.74
C GLU A 42 11.38 -0.60 15.43
N ALA A 43 10.44 -1.41 14.92
CA ALA A 43 9.09 -0.96 14.54
C ALA A 43 9.07 0.20 13.51
N ASN A 44 10.00 0.19 12.55
CA ASN A 44 10.20 1.23 11.53
C ASN A 44 10.80 2.55 12.07
N THR A 45 11.40 2.55 13.26
CA THR A 45 12.11 3.73 13.80
C THR A 45 13.54 3.82 13.27
N GLU A 46 14.11 2.69 12.86
CA GLU A 46 15.49 2.57 12.33
C GLU A 46 15.51 1.64 11.11
N GLY A 47 16.66 1.53 10.43
CA GLY A 47 16.82 0.66 9.26
C GLY A 47 16.45 1.33 7.93
N GLY A 48 16.17 0.51 6.92
CA GLY A 48 15.82 0.99 5.59
C GLY A 48 14.32 1.05 5.31
N ILE A 49 13.95 1.63 4.16
CA ILE A 49 12.57 1.88 3.74
C ILE A 49 12.16 1.07 2.51
N PHE A 50 12.97 0.09 2.10
CA PHE A 50 12.75 -0.67 0.87
C PHE A 50 11.35 -1.33 0.81
N PRO A 51 10.88 -2.05 1.84
CA PRO A 51 9.56 -2.69 1.79
C PRO A 51 8.40 -1.69 1.67
N ALA A 52 8.54 -0.48 2.23
CA ALA A 52 7.52 0.56 2.13
C ALA A 52 7.46 1.14 0.71
N ILE A 53 8.61 1.42 0.09
CA ILE A 53 8.68 1.84 -1.31
C ILE A 53 8.11 0.76 -2.22
N PHE A 54 8.56 -0.48 -2.05
CA PHE A 54 8.08 -1.61 -2.85
C PHE A 54 6.58 -1.81 -2.69
N GLY A 55 6.08 -1.81 -1.44
CA GLY A 55 4.66 -1.94 -1.14
C GLY A 55 3.82 -0.85 -1.79
N THR A 56 4.22 0.42 -1.67
CA THR A 56 3.49 1.53 -2.30
C THR A 56 3.47 1.44 -3.82
N VAL A 57 4.62 1.17 -4.46
CA VAL A 57 4.71 0.99 -5.91
C VAL A 57 3.82 -0.16 -6.38
N MET A 58 3.91 -1.32 -5.72
CA MET A 58 3.10 -2.48 -6.07
C MET A 58 1.60 -2.24 -5.85
N MET A 59 1.20 -1.57 -4.76
CA MET A 59 -0.20 -1.19 -4.53
C MET A 59 -0.72 -0.28 -5.65
N THR A 60 0.04 0.74 -6.02
CA THR A 60 -0.34 1.68 -7.09
C THR A 60 -0.39 0.99 -8.45
N LEU A 61 0.53 0.08 -8.75
CA LEU A 61 0.52 -0.68 -10.01
C LEU A 61 -0.69 -1.60 -10.12
N ILE A 62 -0.98 -2.40 -9.08
CA ILE A 62 -2.15 -3.28 -9.09
C ILE A 62 -3.44 -2.45 -9.19
N MET A 63 -3.53 -1.36 -8.43
CA MET A 63 -4.64 -0.41 -8.51
C MET A 63 -4.81 0.11 -9.94
N ALA A 64 -3.76 0.59 -10.58
CA ALA A 64 -3.83 1.14 -11.93
C ALA A 64 -4.27 0.08 -12.96
N VAL A 65 -3.68 -1.11 -12.92
CA VAL A 65 -4.02 -2.22 -13.82
C VAL A 65 -5.50 -2.60 -13.71
N ILE A 66 -6.06 -2.56 -12.49
CA ILE A 66 -7.47 -2.89 -12.27
C ILE A 66 -8.36 -1.71 -12.63
N VAL A 67 -8.10 -0.50 -12.15
CA VAL A 67 -8.97 0.68 -12.34
C VAL A 67 -8.99 1.17 -13.78
N THR A 68 -7.85 1.26 -14.45
CA THR A 68 -7.75 1.87 -15.78
C THR A 68 -8.70 1.26 -16.80
N PRO A 69 -8.80 -0.07 -17.01
CA PRO A 69 -9.73 -0.62 -17.98
C PRO A 69 -11.19 -0.29 -17.64
N PHE A 70 -11.61 -0.42 -16.39
CA PHE A 70 -12.99 -0.10 -15.99
C PHE A 70 -13.29 1.40 -16.12
N GLY A 71 -12.35 2.26 -15.72
CA GLY A 71 -12.49 3.72 -15.81
C GLY A 71 -12.59 4.19 -17.26
N VAL A 72 -11.74 3.66 -18.15
CA VAL A 72 -11.79 3.99 -19.58
C VAL A 72 -13.08 3.51 -20.21
N LEU A 73 -13.51 2.27 -19.95
CA LEU A 73 -14.77 1.74 -20.48
C LEU A 73 -15.99 2.54 -19.98
N ALA A 74 -16.04 2.86 -18.68
CA ALA A 74 -17.11 3.67 -18.11
C ALA A 74 -17.14 5.07 -18.72
N ALA A 75 -15.98 5.71 -18.91
CA ALA A 75 -15.89 7.03 -19.52
C ALA A 75 -16.36 7.04 -20.98
N VAL A 76 -15.92 6.06 -21.79
CA VAL A 76 -16.35 5.91 -23.19
C VAL A 76 -17.85 5.65 -23.26
N TYR A 77 -18.36 4.73 -22.45
CA TYR A 77 -19.80 4.43 -22.42
C TYR A 77 -20.63 5.65 -22.05
N LEU A 78 -20.27 6.35 -20.96
CA LEU A 78 -21.02 7.51 -20.48
C LEU A 78 -20.95 8.72 -21.43
N ARG A 79 -19.91 8.82 -22.26
CA ARG A 79 -19.72 9.94 -23.18
C ARG A 79 -20.29 9.70 -24.57
N GLU A 80 -20.07 8.52 -25.13
CA GLU A 80 -20.41 8.23 -26.54
C GLU A 80 -21.74 7.47 -26.68
N TYR A 81 -22.07 6.59 -25.73
CA TYR A 81 -23.19 5.67 -25.87
C TYR A 81 -24.37 5.98 -24.94
N ALA A 82 -24.13 6.58 -23.79
CA ALA A 82 -25.15 6.83 -22.79
C ALA A 82 -26.16 7.88 -23.27
N ARG A 83 -27.35 7.41 -23.65
CA ARG A 83 -28.50 8.28 -23.92
C ARG A 83 -28.98 8.91 -22.60
N GLN A 84 -29.48 10.14 -22.68
CA GLN A 84 -30.08 10.79 -21.52
C GLN A 84 -31.33 10.01 -21.10
N GLY A 85 -31.35 9.54 -19.84
CA GLY A 85 -32.40 8.68 -19.31
C GLY A 85 -32.21 8.40 -17.83
N LEU A 86 -33.12 7.61 -17.25
CA LEU A 86 -33.10 7.30 -15.81
C LEU A 86 -31.80 6.62 -15.38
N VAL A 87 -31.29 5.67 -16.18
CA VAL A 87 -30.05 4.94 -15.89
C VAL A 87 -28.85 5.88 -15.79
N THR A 88 -28.65 6.74 -16.80
CA THR A 88 -27.55 7.72 -16.83
C THR A 88 -27.65 8.71 -15.67
N ARG A 89 -28.88 9.10 -15.28
CA ARG A 89 -29.11 9.97 -14.12
C ARG A 89 -28.75 9.29 -12.81
N LEU A 90 -29.14 8.02 -12.62
CA LEU A 90 -28.80 7.23 -11.44
C LEU A 90 -27.30 7.03 -11.30
N ILE A 91 -26.61 6.67 -12.40
CA ILE A 91 -25.14 6.51 -12.40
C ILE A 91 -24.47 7.81 -11.98
N ARG A 92 -24.89 8.95 -12.54
CA ARG A 92 -24.32 10.26 -12.20
C ARG A 92 -24.53 10.64 -10.73
N ILE A 93 -25.69 10.32 -10.15
CA ILE A 93 -25.95 10.52 -8.71
C ILE A 93 -25.04 9.61 -7.88
N ALA A 94 -24.90 8.33 -8.26
CA ALA A 94 -24.04 7.38 -7.55
C ALA A 94 -22.57 7.83 -7.55
N VAL A 95 -22.03 8.19 -8.72
CA VAL A 95 -20.69 8.75 -8.92
C VAL A 95 -20.48 9.99 -8.04
N ASN A 96 -21.37 10.97 -8.12
CA ASN A 96 -21.27 12.18 -7.29
C ASN A 96 -21.32 11.89 -5.79
N ASN A 97 -22.13 10.91 -5.36
CA ASN A 97 -22.20 10.52 -3.96
C ASN A 97 -20.93 9.78 -3.52
N LEU A 98 -20.40 8.87 -4.36
CA LEU A 98 -19.15 8.15 -4.11
C LEU A 98 -17.97 9.12 -3.97
N ALA A 99 -17.84 10.10 -4.86
CA ALA A 99 -16.84 11.15 -4.77
C ALA A 99 -16.93 11.98 -3.48
N GLY A 100 -18.12 12.03 -2.84
CA GLY A 100 -18.35 12.73 -1.58
C GLY A 100 -18.11 11.89 -0.32
N VAL A 101 -17.88 10.58 -0.42
CA VAL A 101 -17.67 9.71 0.74
C VAL A 101 -16.26 9.92 1.32
N PRO A 102 -16.10 10.10 2.65
CA PRO A 102 -14.79 10.23 3.27
C PRO A 102 -13.93 8.96 3.09
N ALA A 103 -12.62 9.14 2.87
CA ALA A 103 -11.68 8.03 2.64
C ALA A 103 -11.67 6.96 3.75
N ILE A 104 -11.92 7.34 5.02
CA ILE A 104 -11.99 6.38 6.14
C ILE A 104 -13.12 5.35 5.97
N VAL A 105 -14.24 5.75 5.38
CA VAL A 105 -15.38 4.86 5.14
C VAL A 105 -15.00 3.81 4.11
N TYR A 106 -14.29 4.20 3.05
CA TYR A 106 -13.74 3.26 2.07
C TYR A 106 -12.73 2.29 2.71
N GLY A 107 -11.88 2.77 3.61
CA GLY A 107 -10.94 1.92 4.35
C GLY A 107 -11.62 0.84 5.18
N VAL A 108 -12.63 1.21 5.98
CA VAL A 108 -13.41 0.26 6.80
C VAL A 108 -14.26 -0.66 5.92
N PHE A 109 -14.87 -0.15 4.85
CA PHE A 109 -15.58 -0.96 3.86
C PHE A 109 -14.64 -1.99 3.22
N GLY A 110 -13.44 -1.58 2.82
CA GLY A 110 -12.45 -2.46 2.20
C GLY A 110 -12.03 -3.59 3.14
N LEU A 111 -11.77 -3.28 4.41
CA LEU A 111 -11.48 -4.30 5.41
C LEU A 111 -12.66 -5.28 5.58
N GLY A 112 -13.88 -4.76 5.74
CA GLY A 112 -15.06 -5.61 5.93
C GLY A 112 -15.38 -6.47 4.71
N PHE A 113 -15.42 -5.88 3.52
CA PHE A 113 -15.85 -6.55 2.30
C PHE A 113 -14.73 -7.35 1.62
N PHE A 114 -13.58 -6.74 1.37
CA PHE A 114 -12.50 -7.42 0.65
C PHE A 114 -11.77 -8.44 1.52
N VAL A 115 -11.45 -8.10 2.77
CA VAL A 115 -10.67 -8.99 3.63
C VAL A 115 -11.57 -10.02 4.29
N TYR A 116 -12.58 -9.60 5.06
CA TYR A 116 -13.38 -10.55 5.86
C TYR A 116 -14.42 -11.32 5.05
N VAL A 117 -15.09 -10.67 4.10
CA VAL A 117 -16.08 -11.36 3.25
C VAL A 117 -15.37 -12.10 2.11
N LEU A 118 -14.74 -11.40 1.17
CA LEU A 118 -14.15 -12.07 -0.02
C LEU A 118 -12.95 -12.94 0.34
N GLY A 119 -11.93 -12.40 1.01
CA GLY A 119 -10.75 -13.16 1.42
C GLY A 119 -11.10 -14.31 2.37
N GLY A 120 -11.95 -14.05 3.36
CA GLY A 120 -12.45 -15.09 4.28
C GLY A 120 -13.27 -16.18 3.58
N SER A 121 -14.08 -15.84 2.58
CA SER A 121 -14.80 -16.82 1.77
C SER A 121 -13.87 -17.67 0.90
N VAL A 122 -12.86 -17.06 0.27
CA VAL A 122 -11.84 -17.78 -0.51
C VAL A 122 -11.09 -18.77 0.39
N ASP A 123 -10.69 -18.37 1.58
CA ASP A 123 -10.00 -19.26 2.52
C ASP A 123 -10.87 -20.44 2.94
N ARG A 124 -12.17 -20.24 3.20
CA ARG A 124 -13.07 -21.34 3.54
C ARG A 124 -13.26 -22.33 2.40
N LEU A 125 -13.17 -21.87 1.15
CA LEU A 125 -13.38 -22.69 -0.04
C LEU A 125 -12.11 -23.44 -0.47
N PHE A 126 -10.95 -22.79 -0.37
CA PHE A 126 -9.70 -23.29 -0.97
C PHE A 126 -8.59 -23.58 0.05
N PHE A 127 -8.65 -23.03 1.27
CA PHE A 127 -7.65 -23.19 2.32
C PHE A 127 -8.28 -23.48 3.71
N PRO A 128 -9.25 -24.40 3.83
CA PRO A 128 -9.94 -24.63 5.10
C PRO A 128 -8.99 -25.15 6.20
N GLU A 129 -7.88 -25.80 5.84
CA GLU A 129 -6.88 -26.34 6.77
C GLU A 129 -6.00 -25.25 7.41
N ALA A 130 -5.90 -24.07 6.79
CA ALA A 130 -5.12 -22.95 7.33
C ALA A 130 -5.86 -22.21 8.45
N LEU A 131 -7.18 -22.41 8.59
CA LEU A 131 -7.98 -21.73 9.60
C LEU A 131 -7.59 -22.21 11.02
N PRO A 132 -7.44 -21.29 12.00
CA PRO A 132 -7.96 -19.92 12.02
C PRO A 132 -7.00 -18.83 11.50
N ALA A 133 -5.86 -19.20 10.91
CA ALA A 133 -4.90 -18.25 10.33
C ALA A 133 -5.17 -18.09 8.82
N PRO A 134 -6.04 -17.14 8.41
CA PRO A 134 -6.42 -16.99 7.01
C PRO A 134 -5.22 -16.72 6.10
N THR A 135 -5.29 -17.16 4.84
CA THR A 135 -4.26 -16.88 3.81
C THR A 135 -4.66 -15.66 2.99
N PHE A 136 -5.89 -15.66 2.45
CA PHE A 136 -6.47 -14.54 1.72
C PHE A 136 -7.26 -13.60 2.63
N GLY A 137 -7.78 -14.05 3.77
CA GLY A 137 -8.48 -13.22 4.75
C GLY A 137 -7.56 -12.35 5.63
N THR A 138 -6.27 -12.23 5.32
CA THR A 138 -5.36 -11.28 5.98
C THR A 138 -5.34 -9.94 5.26
N PRO A 139 -5.34 -8.80 5.98
CA PRO A 139 -5.08 -7.50 5.37
C PRO A 139 -3.72 -7.51 4.67
N GLY A 140 -3.70 -7.17 3.38
CA GLY A 140 -2.50 -7.26 2.57
C GLY A 140 -2.56 -6.36 1.34
N LEU A 141 -1.46 -6.37 0.59
CA LEU A 141 -1.24 -5.49 -0.57
C LEU A 141 -2.37 -5.59 -1.61
N LEU A 142 -2.85 -6.81 -1.87
CA LEU A 142 -3.93 -7.06 -2.83
C LEU A 142 -5.22 -6.33 -2.43
N TRP A 143 -5.71 -6.54 -1.20
CA TRP A 143 -6.95 -5.92 -0.74
C TRP A 143 -6.84 -4.41 -0.54
N ALA A 144 -5.67 -3.95 -0.09
CA ALA A 144 -5.39 -2.52 -0.01
C ALA A 144 -5.46 -1.86 -1.40
N SER A 145 -4.85 -2.48 -2.41
CA SER A 145 -4.90 -1.98 -3.80
C SER A 145 -6.31 -1.99 -4.39
N LEU A 146 -7.14 -2.98 -4.06
CA LEU A 146 -8.55 -3.04 -4.47
C LEU A 146 -9.41 -1.97 -3.78
N THR A 147 -9.12 -1.68 -2.52
CA THR A 147 -9.80 -0.59 -1.78
C THR A 147 -9.44 0.77 -2.36
N LEU A 148 -8.16 0.99 -2.66
CA LEU A 148 -7.71 2.19 -3.36
C LEU A 148 -8.28 2.27 -4.78
N ALA A 149 -8.42 1.13 -5.45
CA ALA A 149 -9.01 1.07 -6.77
C ALA A 149 -10.46 1.58 -6.76
N LEU A 150 -11.25 1.15 -5.77
CA LEU A 150 -12.60 1.63 -5.58
C LEU A 150 -12.66 3.15 -5.32
N LEU A 151 -11.70 3.69 -4.57
CA LEU A 151 -11.60 5.12 -4.29
C LEU A 151 -11.20 5.94 -5.53
N ALA A 152 -10.40 5.36 -6.42
CA ALA A 152 -9.92 6.02 -7.63
C ALA A 152 -10.95 6.05 -8.78
N VAL A 153 -12.00 5.23 -8.71
CA VAL A 153 -13.10 5.29 -9.69
C VAL A 153 -13.97 6.52 -9.38
N PRO A 154 -14.14 7.44 -10.34
CA PRO A 154 -14.93 8.66 -10.15
C PRO A 154 -16.40 8.37 -9.85
#